data_AF-A0A1I7HU93-F1
#
_entry.id   AF-A0A1I7HU93-F1
#
_cell.length_a   1.000
_cell.length_b   1.000
_cell.length_c   1.000
_cell.angle_alpha   90.00
_cell.angle_beta   90.00
_cell.angle_gamma   90.00
#
_symmetry.space_group_name_H-M   'P 1'
#
loop_
_entity.id
_entity.type
_entity.pdbx_description
1 polymer ?
#
loop_
_entity_poly.entity_id
_entity_poly.type
_entity_poly.pdbx_seq_one_letter_code
_entity_poly.pdbx_strand_id
1 'polypeptide(L)'
;MTFEPLSVALDESGIKNFIKRYHFKASEKKDIVMLYRQLHPRVHASFHHVIEGDTVYVVVTLGDAFDSFQDSFLQRGEIQKAFIIDCLGTEMLSLAYEEVDKKIFEETGLYVGSYVFAGSDKMPLEDLAAVMAKLGQKIVKCNESFVLVPKKSVVFSAKLHKERTEKHSDCASCSAVSCPMRKEPQKKKSTSKSGTKRKKGLIHLYTGEGKGKTTAAIGLAVRAAGAGRKVVFSQFMKGRQTSELNSLSLIPGITIVRSDKELGWLHRDDDEQCEAFRVVHNEILEKISELIQAGECDVLIMDEITYPYNYGVIDKKRLEELIDNKPSGMEIVMTGRNADELLADRADYITYMEKIRHPYDKGIEAREGIEY
;
A
#
# COMPACT_ATOMS: atom_id res chain seq x y z
N MET A 1 -32.21 -13.92 -18.57
CA MET A 1 -30.93 -13.30 -18.17
C MET A 1 -31.24 -12.37 -17.03
N THR A 2 -30.82 -12.71 -15.82
CA THR A 2 -31.24 -12.02 -14.60
C THR A 2 -30.04 -11.29 -14.04
N PHE A 3 -30.12 -9.95 -14.02
CA PHE A 3 -29.26 -9.16 -13.16
C PHE A 3 -29.59 -9.51 -11.72
N GLU A 4 -28.57 -9.81 -10.95
CA GLU A 4 -28.72 -10.10 -9.54
C GLU A 4 -28.59 -8.82 -8.72
N PRO A 5 -29.47 -8.58 -7.74
CA PRO A 5 -29.38 -7.39 -6.90
C PRO A 5 -28.15 -7.45 -6.00
N LEU A 6 -27.57 -6.28 -5.72
CA LEU A 6 -26.45 -6.07 -4.80
C LEU A 6 -26.86 -5.14 -3.66
N SER A 7 -26.38 -5.42 -2.45
CA SER A 7 -26.61 -4.57 -1.28
C SER A 7 -25.45 -3.59 -1.09
N VAL A 8 -25.61 -2.36 -1.56
CA VAL A 8 -24.59 -1.31 -1.42
C VAL A 8 -25.09 -0.18 -0.55
N ALA A 9 -24.55 -0.06 0.66
CA ALA A 9 -24.92 1.00 1.59
C ALA A 9 -23.68 1.49 2.36
N LEU A 10 -23.55 2.81 2.45
CA LEU A 10 -22.58 3.46 3.32
C LEU A 10 -23.19 3.61 4.72
N ASP A 11 -22.54 3.02 5.71
CA ASP A 11 -22.82 3.24 7.13
C ASP A 11 -22.19 4.55 7.62
N GLU A 12 -22.34 4.89 8.91
CA GLU A 12 -21.77 6.12 9.46
C GLU A 12 -20.24 6.19 9.33
N SER A 13 -19.57 5.04 9.44
CA SER A 13 -18.12 4.90 9.26
C SER A 13 -17.73 5.14 7.80
N GLY A 14 -18.48 4.57 6.86
CA GLY A 14 -18.35 4.75 5.42
C GLY A 14 -18.50 6.20 5.01
N ILE A 15 -19.51 6.91 5.52
CA ILE A 15 -19.67 8.35 5.27
C ILE A 15 -18.52 9.16 5.85
N LYS A 16 -18.01 8.80 7.05
CA LYS A 16 -16.85 9.47 7.64
C LYS A 16 -15.58 9.27 6.79
N ASN A 17 -15.36 8.04 6.30
CA ASN A 17 -14.23 7.70 5.44
C ASN A 17 -14.35 8.40 4.09
N PHE A 18 -15.55 8.44 3.51
CA PHE A 18 -15.87 9.19 2.29
C PHE A 18 -15.48 10.66 2.41
N ILE A 19 -15.91 11.35 3.48
CA ILE A 19 -15.58 12.76 3.73
C ILE A 19 -14.06 12.97 3.78
N LYS A 20 -13.34 12.09 4.49
CA LYS A 20 -11.88 12.17 4.58
C LYS A 20 -11.21 11.92 3.23
N ARG A 21 -11.65 10.89 2.50
CA ARG A 21 -11.06 10.44 1.23
C ARG A 21 -11.15 11.51 0.16
N TYR A 22 -12.30 12.15 0.03
CA TYR A 22 -12.53 13.20 -0.97
C TYR A 22 -12.26 14.61 -0.44
N HIS A 23 -11.61 14.74 0.73
CA HIS A 23 -11.20 16.01 1.35
C HIS A 23 -12.34 17.03 1.54
N PHE A 24 -13.58 16.56 1.75
CA PHE A 24 -14.69 17.44 2.08
C PHE A 24 -14.51 18.05 3.48
N LYS A 25 -14.89 19.31 3.63
CA LYS A 25 -14.81 20.02 4.91
C LYS A 25 -15.84 19.45 5.88
N ALA A 26 -15.54 19.53 7.17
CA ALA A 26 -16.46 19.09 8.22
C ALA A 26 -17.83 19.80 8.17
N SER A 27 -17.86 21.05 7.67
CA SER A 27 -19.10 21.81 7.45
C SER A 27 -20.02 21.19 6.41
N GLU A 28 -19.48 20.46 5.43
CA GLU A 28 -20.24 19.85 4.32
C GLU A 28 -20.86 18.50 4.70
N LYS A 29 -20.53 17.96 5.88
CA LYS A 29 -21.03 16.66 6.35
C LYS A 29 -22.56 16.57 6.32
N LYS A 30 -23.26 17.64 6.72
CA LYS A 30 -24.73 17.65 6.76
C LYS A 30 -25.32 17.52 5.35
N ASP A 31 -24.76 18.23 4.38
CA ASP A 31 -25.22 18.21 2.99
C ASP A 31 -24.94 16.85 2.34
N ILE A 32 -23.76 16.27 2.58
CA ILE A 32 -23.41 14.93 2.08
C ILE A 32 -24.38 13.87 2.62
N VAL A 33 -24.67 13.90 3.92
CA VAL A 33 -25.62 12.96 4.54
C VAL A 33 -27.03 13.16 3.97
N MET A 34 -27.45 14.40 3.74
CA MET A 34 -28.76 14.69 3.16
C MET A 34 -28.84 14.18 1.71
N LEU A 35 -27.84 14.46 0.88
CA LEU A 35 -27.75 13.99 -0.50
C LEU A 35 -27.75 12.46 -0.58
N TYR A 36 -26.95 11.81 0.26
CA TYR A 36 -26.92 10.35 0.34
C TYR A 36 -28.29 9.76 0.70
N ARG A 37 -28.99 10.33 1.69
CA ARG A 37 -30.35 9.88 2.06
C ARG A 37 -31.38 10.05 0.94
N GLN A 38 -31.22 11.05 0.08
CA GLN A 38 -32.09 11.26 -1.08
C GLN A 38 -31.75 10.30 -2.23
N LEU A 39 -30.46 10.06 -2.44
CA LEU A 39 -29.94 9.24 -3.53
C LEU A 39 -30.13 7.74 -3.27
N HIS A 40 -29.70 7.24 -2.11
CA HIS A 40 -29.60 5.80 -1.81
C HIS A 40 -30.88 4.99 -2.09
N PRO A 41 -32.09 5.45 -1.73
CA PRO A 41 -33.32 4.69 -2.01
C PRO A 41 -33.63 4.49 -3.51
N ARG A 42 -32.97 5.25 -4.39
CA ARG A 42 -33.11 5.18 -5.85
C ARG A 42 -31.96 4.42 -6.51
N VAL A 43 -30.96 4.00 -5.73
CA VAL A 43 -29.83 3.22 -6.25
C VAL A 43 -30.29 1.78 -6.43
N HIS A 44 -30.19 1.29 -7.66
CA HIS A 44 -30.57 -0.07 -8.03
C HIS A 44 -29.32 -0.84 -8.45
N ALA A 45 -28.49 -1.15 -7.45
CA ALA A 45 -27.25 -1.87 -7.67
C ALA A 45 -27.52 -3.32 -8.06
N SER A 46 -26.91 -3.74 -9.16
CA SER A 46 -27.02 -5.10 -9.65
C SER A 46 -25.85 -5.47 -10.54
N PHE A 47 -25.64 -6.76 -10.73
CA PHE A 47 -24.61 -7.27 -11.63
C PHE A 47 -25.09 -8.45 -12.47
N HIS A 48 -24.35 -8.73 -13.52
CA HIS A 48 -24.47 -9.92 -14.33
C HIS A 48 -23.09 -10.43 -14.69
N HIS A 49 -22.93 -11.75 -14.76
CA HIS A 49 -21.67 -12.38 -15.12
C HIS A 49 -21.87 -13.57 -16.07
N VAL A 50 -20.80 -13.87 -16.79
CA VAL A 50 -20.65 -15.07 -17.63
C VAL A 50 -19.28 -15.67 -17.35
N ILE A 51 -19.22 -16.99 -17.21
CA ILE A 51 -17.96 -17.73 -16.97
C ILE A 51 -17.60 -18.48 -18.25
N GLU A 52 -16.37 -18.27 -18.74
CA GLU A 52 -15.77 -19.03 -19.83
C GLU A 52 -14.42 -19.60 -19.36
N GLY A 53 -14.35 -20.92 -19.22
CA GLY A 53 -13.14 -21.59 -18.73
C GLY A 53 -12.81 -21.19 -17.29
N ASP A 54 -11.62 -20.62 -17.06
CA ASP A 54 -11.15 -20.13 -15.76
C ASP A 54 -11.41 -18.62 -15.56
N THR A 55 -12.15 -17.98 -16.46
CA THR A 55 -12.33 -16.52 -16.46
C THR A 55 -13.80 -16.16 -16.30
N VAL A 56 -14.08 -15.23 -15.39
CA VAL A 56 -15.39 -14.61 -15.23
C VAL A 56 -15.38 -13.21 -15.85
N TYR A 57 -16.38 -12.92 -16.67
CA TYR A 57 -16.69 -11.58 -17.18
C TYR A 57 -17.87 -11.03 -16.40
N VAL A 58 -17.75 -9.79 -15.94
CA VAL A 58 -18.75 -9.17 -15.06
C VAL A 58 -19.10 -7.79 -15.57
N VAL A 59 -20.39 -7.45 -15.50
CA VAL A 59 -20.88 -6.07 -15.56
C VAL A 59 -21.64 -5.75 -14.30
N VAL A 60 -21.33 -4.59 -13.71
CA VAL A 60 -21.99 -4.04 -12.53
C VAL A 60 -22.59 -2.69 -12.90
N THR A 61 -23.78 -2.38 -12.38
CA THR A 61 -24.41 -1.06 -12.52
C THR A 61 -25.09 -0.64 -11.23
N LEU A 62 -25.06 0.66 -10.94
CA LEU A 62 -25.83 1.28 -9.85
C LEU A 62 -27.18 1.86 -10.30
N GLY A 63 -27.51 1.75 -11.59
CA GLY A 63 -28.71 2.36 -12.19
C GLY A 63 -28.50 3.83 -12.60
N ASP A 64 -29.58 4.45 -13.07
CA ASP A 64 -29.64 5.80 -13.67
C ASP A 64 -29.83 6.94 -12.65
N ALA A 65 -30.00 6.61 -11.37
CA ALA A 65 -30.24 7.60 -10.32
C ALA A 65 -29.07 8.59 -10.20
N PHE A 66 -27.84 8.12 -10.33
CA PHE A 66 -26.64 8.97 -10.29
C PHE A 66 -26.64 9.99 -11.43
N ASP A 67 -26.91 9.52 -12.65
CA ASP A 67 -26.96 10.35 -13.85
C ASP A 67 -28.04 11.43 -13.70
N SER A 68 -29.25 11.02 -13.28
CA SER A 68 -30.39 11.90 -13.07
C SER A 68 -30.13 12.98 -12.01
N PHE A 69 -29.54 12.60 -10.86
CA PHE A 69 -29.22 13.54 -9.79
C PHE A 69 -28.11 14.50 -10.21
N GLN A 70 -27.04 13.98 -10.81
CA GLN A 70 -25.91 14.78 -11.26
C GLN A 70 -26.35 15.81 -12.30
N ASP A 71 -27.10 15.39 -13.33
CA ASP A 71 -27.58 16.27 -14.38
C ASP A 71 -28.55 17.33 -13.82
N SER A 72 -29.44 16.96 -12.88
CA SER A 72 -30.34 17.91 -12.21
C SER A 72 -29.61 18.99 -11.41
N PHE A 73 -28.52 18.65 -10.71
CA PHE A 73 -27.71 19.64 -9.98
C PHE A 73 -26.89 20.50 -10.92
N LEU A 74 -26.33 19.94 -11.99
CA LEU A 74 -25.58 20.70 -12.99
C LEU A 74 -26.46 21.73 -13.70
N GLN A 75 -27.70 21.36 -14.08
CA GLN A 75 -28.66 22.29 -14.68
C GLN A 75 -29.02 23.48 -13.78
N ARG A 76 -28.94 23.30 -12.44
CA ARG A 76 -29.17 24.36 -11.45
C ARG A 76 -27.90 25.14 -11.10
N GLY A 77 -26.76 24.83 -11.71
CA GLY A 77 -25.46 25.42 -11.37
C GLY A 77 -24.87 24.94 -10.03
N GLU A 78 -25.43 23.88 -9.43
CA GLU A 78 -25.01 23.33 -8.14
C GLU A 78 -23.85 22.32 -8.31
N ILE A 79 -22.74 22.79 -8.89
CA ILE A 79 -21.58 21.96 -9.31
C ILE A 79 -21.03 21.11 -8.16
N GLN A 80 -20.94 21.68 -6.96
CA GLN A 80 -20.41 20.97 -5.78
C GLN A 80 -21.28 19.77 -5.38
N LYS A 81 -22.61 19.88 -5.49
CA LYS A 81 -23.51 18.76 -5.18
C LYS A 81 -23.46 17.69 -6.26
N ALA A 82 -23.35 18.09 -7.53
CA ALA A 82 -23.13 17.16 -8.63
C ALA A 82 -21.83 16.35 -8.44
N PHE A 83 -20.76 17.01 -7.99
CA PHE A 83 -19.49 16.35 -7.66
C PHE A 83 -19.64 15.37 -6.48
N ILE A 84 -20.34 15.75 -5.40
CA ILE A 84 -20.61 14.85 -4.27
C ILE A 84 -21.36 13.59 -4.73
N ILE A 85 -22.38 13.73 -5.59
CA ILE A 85 -23.13 12.59 -6.14
C ILE A 85 -22.21 11.66 -6.94
N ASP A 86 -21.32 12.23 -7.77
CA ASP A 86 -20.36 11.45 -8.54
C ASP A 86 -19.43 10.62 -7.64
N CYS A 87 -18.86 11.27 -6.62
CA CYS A 87 -17.99 10.60 -5.64
C CYS A 87 -18.73 9.51 -4.86
N LEU A 88 -19.98 9.75 -4.45
CA LEU A 88 -20.79 8.74 -3.77
C LEU A 88 -21.00 7.51 -4.66
N GLY A 89 -21.20 7.71 -5.96
CA GLY A 89 -21.35 6.62 -6.92
C GLY A 89 -20.09 5.77 -7.04
N THR A 90 -18.92 6.42 -7.05
CA THR A 90 -17.63 5.72 -7.08
C THR A 90 -17.40 4.90 -5.80
N GLU A 91 -17.80 5.42 -4.63
CA GLU A 91 -17.69 4.68 -3.37
C GLU A 91 -18.67 3.50 -3.32
N MET A 92 -19.90 3.67 -3.82
CA MET A 92 -20.89 2.59 -3.87
C MET A 92 -20.52 1.49 -4.89
N LEU A 93 -19.87 1.84 -6.00
CA LEU A 93 -19.30 0.86 -6.94
C LEU A 93 -18.21 0.02 -6.25
N SER A 94 -17.40 0.63 -5.39
CA SER A 94 -16.41 -0.12 -4.61
C SER A 94 -17.05 -1.16 -3.69
N LEU A 95 -18.17 -0.82 -3.04
CA LEU A 95 -18.91 -1.78 -2.20
C LEU A 95 -19.54 -2.89 -3.04
N ALA A 96 -19.95 -2.56 -4.27
CA ALA A 96 -20.53 -3.53 -5.20
C ALA A 96 -19.52 -4.65 -5.54
N TYR A 97 -18.23 -4.33 -5.68
CA TYR A 97 -17.20 -5.33 -5.98
C TYR A 97 -17.08 -6.41 -4.89
N GLU A 98 -17.14 -6.00 -3.62
CA GLU A 98 -17.05 -6.93 -2.49
C GLU A 98 -18.26 -7.90 -2.46
N GLU A 99 -19.46 -7.39 -2.76
CA GLU A 99 -20.67 -8.22 -2.83
C GLU A 99 -20.67 -9.13 -4.07
N VAL A 100 -20.16 -8.66 -5.21
CA VAL A 100 -20.00 -9.48 -6.43
C VAL A 100 -19.06 -10.65 -6.17
N ASP A 101 -17.91 -10.42 -5.54
CA ASP A 101 -16.96 -11.49 -5.21
C ASP A 101 -17.59 -12.58 -4.35
N LYS A 102 -18.34 -12.14 -3.33
CA LYS A 102 -19.05 -13.03 -2.41
C LYS A 102 -20.05 -13.89 -3.15
N LYS A 103 -20.86 -13.28 -4.03
CA LYS A 103 -21.87 -14.00 -4.82
C LYS A 103 -21.26 -14.98 -5.82
N ILE A 104 -20.21 -14.58 -6.54
CA ILE A 104 -19.50 -15.49 -7.45
C ILE A 104 -18.90 -16.67 -6.66
N PHE A 105 -18.37 -16.44 -5.46
CA PHE A 105 -17.88 -17.51 -4.60
C PHE A 105 -19.01 -18.43 -4.11
N GLU A 106 -20.16 -17.88 -3.71
CA GLU A 106 -21.34 -18.65 -3.29
C GLU A 106 -21.89 -19.53 -4.42
N GLU A 107 -21.83 -19.06 -5.67
CA GLU A 107 -22.27 -19.81 -6.85
C GLU A 107 -21.25 -20.88 -7.30
N THR A 108 -19.97 -20.54 -7.33
CA THR A 108 -18.93 -21.35 -8.00
C THR A 108 -18.01 -22.12 -7.05
N GLY A 109 -17.92 -21.70 -5.79
CA GLY A 109 -16.90 -22.15 -4.84
C GLY A 109 -15.48 -21.67 -5.16
N LEU A 110 -15.30 -20.78 -6.14
CA LEU A 110 -14.00 -20.26 -6.56
C LEU A 110 -13.83 -18.79 -6.18
N TYR A 111 -12.61 -18.41 -5.83
CA TYR A 111 -12.24 -17.03 -5.50
C TYR A 111 -11.97 -16.22 -6.76
N VAL A 112 -12.53 -15.01 -6.81
CA VAL A 112 -12.24 -14.04 -7.86
C VAL A 112 -10.85 -13.44 -7.66
N GLY A 113 -10.01 -13.52 -8.69
CA GLY A 113 -8.65 -12.98 -8.72
C GLY A 113 -8.61 -11.47 -8.97
N SER A 114 -7.51 -11.01 -9.56
CA SER A 114 -7.30 -9.58 -9.88
C SER A 114 -8.21 -9.12 -11.01
N TYR A 115 -8.80 -7.94 -10.85
CA TYR A 115 -9.68 -7.34 -11.84
C TYR A 115 -8.89 -6.77 -13.02
N VAL A 116 -9.37 -7.06 -14.23
CA VAL A 116 -8.94 -6.45 -15.47
C VAL A 116 -10.11 -5.62 -15.98
N PHE A 117 -10.01 -4.30 -15.83
CA PHE A 117 -11.02 -3.34 -16.26
C PHE A 117 -10.85 -2.96 -17.72
N ALA A 118 -11.96 -2.63 -18.38
CA ALA A 118 -11.93 -2.02 -19.71
C ALA A 118 -11.19 -0.68 -19.69
N GLY A 119 -10.32 -0.47 -20.69
CA GLY A 119 -9.40 0.66 -20.79
C GLY A 119 -8.05 0.46 -20.08
N SER A 120 -7.77 -0.73 -19.53
CA SER A 120 -6.44 -1.08 -19.02
C SER A 120 -5.56 -1.68 -20.13
N ASP A 121 -4.24 -1.75 -19.91
CA ASP A 121 -3.30 -2.38 -20.87
C ASP A 121 -3.67 -3.84 -21.21
N LYS A 122 -4.38 -4.52 -20.31
CA LYS A 122 -4.82 -5.91 -20.47
C LYS A 122 -6.22 -6.06 -21.08
N MET A 123 -6.98 -4.96 -21.21
CA MET A 123 -8.29 -4.92 -21.86
C MET A 123 -8.50 -3.51 -22.43
N PRO A 124 -7.99 -3.23 -23.64
CA PRO A 124 -8.23 -1.98 -24.35
C PRO A 124 -9.73 -1.65 -24.51
N LEU A 125 -10.07 -0.37 -24.73
CA LEU A 125 -11.47 0.05 -24.85
C LEU A 125 -12.16 -0.57 -26.07
N GLU A 126 -11.40 -0.87 -27.12
CA GLU A 126 -11.87 -1.51 -28.33
C GLU A 126 -12.46 -2.91 -28.06
N ASP A 127 -11.94 -3.61 -27.05
CA ASP A 127 -12.40 -4.95 -26.66
C ASP A 127 -13.71 -4.92 -25.85
N LEU A 128 -14.12 -3.74 -25.36
CA LEU A 128 -15.33 -3.60 -24.54
C LEU A 128 -16.58 -4.08 -25.27
N ALA A 129 -16.69 -3.84 -26.57
CA ALA A 129 -17.83 -4.30 -27.37
C ALA A 129 -17.93 -5.83 -27.41
N ALA A 130 -16.79 -6.51 -27.54
CA ALA A 130 -16.72 -7.97 -27.54
C ALA A 130 -17.10 -8.54 -26.16
N VAL A 131 -16.58 -7.96 -25.07
CA VAL A 131 -16.93 -8.39 -23.70
C VAL A 131 -18.42 -8.17 -23.41
N MET A 132 -18.98 -7.03 -23.83
CA MET A 132 -20.41 -6.75 -23.68
C MET A 132 -21.27 -7.71 -24.49
N ALA A 133 -20.83 -8.11 -25.68
CA ALA A 133 -21.51 -9.13 -26.49
C ALA A 133 -21.48 -10.51 -25.80
N LYS A 134 -20.36 -10.89 -25.18
CA LYS A 134 -20.24 -12.13 -24.38
C LYS A 134 -21.19 -12.14 -23.19
N LEU A 135 -21.28 -11.02 -22.47
CA LEU A 135 -22.21 -10.85 -21.35
C LEU A 135 -23.68 -10.95 -21.79
N GLY A 136 -23.98 -10.70 -23.07
CA GLY A 136 -25.32 -10.91 -23.66
C GLY A 136 -26.44 -10.05 -23.06
N GLN A 137 -26.11 -9.09 -22.21
CA GLN A 137 -27.06 -8.30 -21.46
C GLN A 137 -27.44 -6.98 -22.15
N LYS A 138 -28.61 -6.42 -21.82
CA LYS A 138 -29.18 -5.23 -22.50
C LYS A 138 -29.43 -4.02 -21.59
N ILE A 139 -29.15 -4.14 -20.29
CA ILE A 139 -29.40 -3.07 -19.30
C ILE A 139 -28.33 -1.99 -19.41
N VAL A 140 -27.06 -2.40 -19.33
CA VAL A 140 -25.94 -1.48 -19.52
C VAL A 140 -25.62 -1.41 -21.01
N LYS A 141 -25.60 -0.19 -21.55
CA LYS A 141 -25.23 0.09 -22.95
C LYS A 141 -23.87 0.76 -22.98
N CYS A 142 -23.22 0.72 -24.13
CA CYS A 142 -22.00 1.45 -24.41
C CYS A 142 -22.25 2.35 -25.62
N ASN A 143 -21.91 3.63 -25.53
CA ASN A 143 -22.05 4.56 -26.66
C ASN A 143 -20.82 4.53 -27.58
N GLU A 144 -20.86 5.29 -28.67
CA GLU A 144 -19.75 5.38 -29.66
C GLU A 144 -18.44 5.93 -29.07
N SER A 145 -18.49 6.58 -27.91
CA SER A 145 -17.33 7.09 -27.18
C SER A 145 -16.86 6.15 -26.07
N PHE A 146 -17.28 4.88 -26.11
CA PHE A 146 -16.94 3.86 -25.11
C PHE A 146 -17.41 4.16 -23.67
N VAL A 147 -18.40 5.04 -23.51
CA VAL A 147 -18.98 5.37 -22.20
C VAL A 147 -20.15 4.44 -21.92
N LEU A 148 -20.11 3.81 -20.75
CA LEU A 148 -21.19 2.97 -20.25
C LEU A 148 -22.38 3.82 -19.81
N VAL A 149 -23.58 3.35 -20.09
CA VAL A 149 -24.86 3.97 -19.70
C VAL A 149 -25.72 2.90 -19.03
N PRO A 150 -26.12 3.07 -17.75
CA PRO A 150 -25.88 4.23 -16.88
C PRO A 150 -24.39 4.51 -16.57
N LYS A 151 -24.02 5.77 -16.29
CA LYS A 151 -22.59 6.17 -16.15
C LYS A 151 -21.90 5.48 -14.98
N LYS A 152 -22.63 5.20 -13.88
CA LYS A 152 -22.12 4.41 -12.74
C LYS A 152 -22.27 2.91 -13.00
N SER A 153 -21.67 2.47 -14.10
CA SER A 153 -21.53 1.07 -14.48
C SER A 153 -20.07 0.76 -14.81
N VAL A 154 -19.70 -0.51 -14.71
CA VAL A 154 -18.33 -0.97 -14.92
C VAL A 154 -18.34 -2.39 -15.46
N VAL A 155 -17.39 -2.67 -16.34
CA VAL A 155 -17.15 -3.99 -16.94
C VAL A 155 -15.72 -4.39 -16.60
N PHE A 156 -15.56 -5.64 -16.14
CA PHE A 156 -14.26 -6.22 -15.89
C PHE A 156 -14.26 -7.73 -16.13
N SER A 157 -13.07 -8.28 -16.30
CA SER A 157 -12.84 -9.73 -16.25
C SER A 157 -11.89 -10.08 -15.12
N ALA A 158 -12.00 -11.30 -14.59
CA ALA A 158 -11.08 -11.82 -13.58
C ALA A 158 -10.90 -13.32 -13.73
N LYS A 159 -9.72 -13.83 -13.35
CA LYS A 159 -9.50 -15.29 -13.24
C LYS A 159 -10.11 -15.83 -11.95
N LEU A 160 -10.63 -17.05 -12.01
CA LEU A 160 -11.15 -17.79 -10.87
C LEU A 160 -10.09 -18.74 -10.33
N HIS A 161 -9.95 -18.78 -9.01
CA HIS A 161 -8.92 -19.56 -8.31
C HIS A 161 -9.53 -20.43 -7.21
N LYS A 162 -8.92 -21.59 -6.95
CA LYS A 162 -9.32 -22.47 -5.83
C LYS A 162 -8.94 -21.90 -4.47
N GLU A 163 -7.84 -21.16 -4.42
CA GLU A 163 -7.32 -20.52 -3.22
C GLU A 163 -7.48 -19.01 -3.30
N ARG A 164 -7.58 -18.37 -2.14
CA ARG A 164 -7.76 -16.93 -2.06
C ARG A 164 -6.44 -16.23 -2.38
N THR A 165 -6.34 -15.67 -3.59
CA THR A 165 -5.22 -14.82 -3.99
C THR A 165 -5.33 -13.44 -3.34
N GLU A 166 -4.21 -12.81 -3.00
CA GLU A 166 -4.22 -11.40 -2.65
C GLU A 166 -4.68 -10.58 -3.86
N LYS A 167 -5.75 -9.81 -3.66
CA LYS A 167 -6.20 -8.87 -4.67
C LYS A 167 -5.27 -7.68 -4.63
N HIS A 168 -4.65 -7.37 -5.77
CA HIS A 168 -4.05 -6.06 -5.93
C HIS A 168 -5.15 -4.99 -5.76
N SER A 169 -4.83 -3.84 -5.16
CA SER A 169 -5.82 -2.79 -4.97
C SER A 169 -6.44 -2.37 -6.31
N ASP A 170 -7.67 -1.83 -6.31
CA ASP A 170 -8.32 -1.33 -7.55
C ASP A 170 -7.43 -0.37 -8.36
N CYS A 171 -6.41 0.21 -7.72
CA CYS A 171 -5.44 1.13 -8.29
C CYS A 171 -4.09 0.50 -8.65
N ALA A 172 -3.98 -0.83 -8.63
CA ALA A 172 -2.73 -1.54 -8.91
C ALA A 172 -2.47 -1.72 -10.41
N SER A 173 -3.53 -1.80 -11.22
CA SER A 173 -3.44 -1.73 -12.68
C SER A 173 -3.36 -0.29 -13.20
N CYS A 174 -3.42 0.71 -12.31
CA CYS A 174 -3.32 2.13 -12.68
C CYS A 174 -1.85 2.57 -12.73
N SER A 175 -1.41 3.11 -13.86
CA SER A 175 -0.06 3.64 -14.08
C SER A 175 0.26 4.89 -13.25
N ALA A 176 -0.76 5.56 -12.70
CA ALA A 176 -0.59 6.72 -11.82
C ALA A 176 -0.25 6.29 -10.38
N VAL A 177 0.96 5.73 -10.20
CA VAL A 177 1.45 5.21 -8.90
C VAL A 177 1.55 6.27 -7.80
N SER A 178 1.67 7.55 -8.15
CA SER A 178 1.70 8.70 -7.25
C SER A 178 0.31 9.34 -6.99
N CYS A 179 -0.77 8.68 -7.42
CA CYS A 179 -2.12 9.21 -7.26
C CYS A 179 -2.47 9.41 -5.77
N PRO A 180 -2.87 10.62 -5.33
CA PRO A 180 -3.26 10.87 -3.94
C PRO A 180 -4.51 10.09 -3.50
N MET A 181 -5.24 9.50 -4.45
CA MET A 181 -6.44 8.70 -4.22
C MET A 181 -6.19 7.18 -4.35
N ARG A 182 -4.93 6.75 -4.53
CA ARG A 182 -4.54 5.35 -4.66
C ARG A 182 -4.98 4.59 -3.40
N LYS A 183 -5.81 3.56 -3.56
CA LYS A 183 -6.17 2.68 -2.44
C LYS A 183 -4.93 1.88 -2.04
N GLU A 184 -4.46 2.09 -0.81
CA GLU A 184 -3.51 1.19 -0.18
C GLU A 184 -4.18 -0.19 0.00
N PRO A 185 -3.46 -1.30 -0.23
CA PRO A 185 -4.00 -2.64 0.00
C PRO A 185 -4.45 -2.79 1.46
N GLN A 186 -5.72 -3.14 1.66
CA GLN A 186 -6.26 -3.33 3.01
C GLN A 186 -5.64 -4.58 3.66
N LYS A 187 -4.65 -4.39 4.53
CA LYS A 187 -4.13 -5.47 5.40
C LYS A 187 -5.24 -5.95 6.35
N LYS A 188 -5.63 -7.22 6.25
CA LYS A 188 -6.63 -7.85 7.13
C LYS A 188 -6.23 -7.68 8.60
N LYS A 189 -7.15 -7.15 9.42
CA LYS A 189 -7.02 -7.16 10.88
C LYS A 189 -7.17 -8.61 11.37
N SER A 190 -6.11 -9.21 11.89
CA SER A 190 -6.19 -10.43 12.67
C SER A 190 -6.91 -10.12 14.00
N THR A 191 -7.99 -10.84 14.26
CA THR A 191 -8.72 -10.76 15.52
C THR A 191 -7.99 -11.56 16.59
N SER A 192 -7.27 -10.88 17.49
CA SER A 192 -6.89 -11.46 18.79
C SER A 192 -7.57 -10.68 19.91
N LYS A 193 -8.48 -11.36 20.64
CA LYS A 193 -9.14 -10.85 21.84
C LYS A 193 -8.15 -10.79 23.01
N SER A 194 -8.38 -9.75 23.84
CA SER A 194 -7.89 -9.54 25.20
C SER A 194 -6.41 -9.13 25.37
N GLY A 195 -6.21 -8.05 26.13
CA GLY A 195 -4.91 -7.48 26.47
C GLY A 195 -4.87 -6.00 26.18
N THR A 196 -4.72 -5.18 27.23
CA THR A 196 -4.36 -3.76 27.25
C THR A 196 -3.89 -3.21 25.90
N LYS A 197 -4.58 -2.19 25.35
CA LYS A 197 -4.23 -1.48 24.10
C LYS A 197 -2.77 -1.01 24.13
N ARG A 198 -1.82 -1.87 23.77
CA ARG A 198 -0.45 -1.49 23.43
C ARG A 198 -0.55 -0.68 22.15
N LYS A 199 0.02 0.53 22.14
CA LYS A 199 0.11 1.34 20.93
C LYS A 199 0.87 0.52 19.88
N LYS A 200 0.26 0.31 18.71
CA LYS A 200 0.86 -0.43 17.59
C LYS A 200 2.13 0.31 17.15
N GLY A 201 3.28 -0.37 17.16
CA GLY A 201 4.51 0.13 16.55
C GLY A 201 4.45 -0.02 15.03
N LEU A 202 5.08 0.89 14.31
CA LEU A 202 4.98 1.06 12.86
C LEU A 202 6.34 0.78 12.19
N ILE A 203 6.32 0.73 10.86
CA ILE A 203 7.51 0.48 10.03
C ILE A 203 7.81 1.73 9.21
N HIS A 204 9.03 2.22 9.31
CA HIS A 204 9.53 3.39 8.60
C HIS A 204 10.51 2.94 7.51
N LEU A 205 10.37 3.48 6.31
CA LEU A 205 11.31 3.31 5.21
C LEU A 205 11.81 4.67 4.74
N TYR A 206 13.10 4.92 4.93
CA TYR A 206 13.79 6.13 4.46
C TYR A 206 14.64 5.78 3.24
N THR A 207 14.14 6.13 2.04
CA THR A 207 14.76 5.77 0.76
C THR A 207 14.98 6.98 -0.15
N GLY A 208 15.43 6.76 -1.39
CA GLY A 208 15.72 7.81 -2.38
C GLY A 208 17.19 8.20 -2.50
N GLU A 209 17.51 8.97 -3.54
CA GLU A 209 18.89 9.31 -3.94
C GLU A 209 19.55 10.43 -3.12
N GLY A 210 18.74 11.19 -2.36
CA GLY A 210 19.18 12.32 -1.55
C GLY A 210 19.90 11.91 -0.27
N LYS A 211 20.76 12.82 0.22
CA LYS A 211 21.39 12.71 1.55
C LYS A 211 20.34 12.92 2.64
N GLY A 212 20.42 12.13 3.70
CA GLY A 212 19.64 12.36 4.93
C GLY A 212 19.04 11.12 5.58
N LYS A 213 19.01 9.97 4.88
CA LYS A 213 18.30 8.76 5.31
C LYS A 213 18.80 8.24 6.65
N THR A 214 20.10 7.93 6.72
CA THR A 214 20.79 7.52 7.94
C THR A 214 20.71 8.58 9.04
N THR A 215 20.93 9.85 8.72
CA THR A 215 20.86 10.94 9.73
C THR A 215 19.46 11.11 10.32
N ALA A 216 18.40 10.89 9.53
CA ALA A 216 17.02 10.91 10.02
C ALA A 216 16.74 9.71 10.94
N ALA A 217 17.25 8.53 10.60
CA ALA A 217 17.17 7.34 11.46
C ALA A 217 17.92 7.55 12.78
N ILE A 218 19.12 8.12 12.75
CA ILE A 218 19.91 8.50 13.94
C ILE A 218 19.13 9.51 14.80
N GLY A 219 18.56 10.55 14.20
CA GLY A 219 17.74 11.53 14.94
C GLY A 219 16.53 10.88 15.64
N LEU A 220 15.91 9.88 15.01
CA LEU A 220 14.86 9.08 15.62
C LEU A 220 15.38 8.18 16.75
N ALA A 221 16.57 7.58 16.59
CA ALA A 221 17.25 6.81 17.64
C ALA A 221 17.43 7.63 18.92
N VAL A 222 18.00 8.83 18.78
CA VAL A 222 18.23 9.77 19.89
C VAL A 222 16.92 10.17 20.55
N ARG A 223 15.88 10.46 19.75
CA ARG A 223 14.55 10.80 20.28
C ARG A 223 13.94 9.65 21.07
N ALA A 224 14.04 8.43 20.56
CA ALA A 224 13.49 7.24 21.22
C ALA A 224 14.21 6.95 22.54
N ALA A 225 15.54 6.96 22.53
CA ALA A 225 16.36 6.79 23.72
C ALA A 225 16.09 7.89 24.77
N GLY A 226 15.97 9.15 24.34
CA GLY A 226 15.58 10.27 25.20
C GLY A 226 14.18 10.14 25.82
N ALA A 227 13.30 9.33 25.21
CA ALA A 227 11.99 8.98 25.76
C ALA A 227 12.01 7.69 26.62
N GLY A 228 13.20 7.17 26.94
CA GLY A 228 13.40 5.96 27.75
C GLY A 228 13.12 4.65 27.02
N ARG A 229 13.12 4.65 25.68
CA ARG A 229 12.96 3.44 24.86
C ARG A 229 14.29 2.76 24.60
N LYS A 230 14.27 1.43 24.51
CA LYS A 230 15.44 0.63 24.12
C LYS A 230 15.58 0.62 22.60
N VAL A 231 16.69 1.13 22.09
CA VAL A 231 16.96 1.23 20.65
C VAL A 231 18.04 0.24 20.26
N VAL A 232 17.79 -0.54 19.23
CA VAL A 232 18.81 -1.35 18.57
C VAL A 232 19.16 -0.67 17.24
N PHE A 233 20.38 -0.15 17.14
CA PHE A 233 20.89 0.49 15.93
C PHE A 233 21.84 -0.46 15.21
N SER A 234 21.45 -0.90 14.02
CA SER A 234 22.25 -1.80 13.19
C SER A 234 22.67 -1.17 11.88
N GLN A 235 23.87 -1.52 11.42
CA GLN A 235 24.44 -1.05 10.16
C GLN A 235 24.81 -2.22 9.27
N PHE A 236 24.25 -2.22 8.06
CA PHE A 236 24.58 -3.19 7.02
C PHE A 236 25.51 -2.57 5.98
N MET A 237 26.25 -3.40 5.23
CA MET A 237 27.27 -2.97 4.25
C MET A 237 28.40 -2.08 4.80
N LYS A 238 28.50 -1.89 6.12
CA LYS A 238 29.49 -1.02 6.77
C LYS A 238 30.39 -1.84 7.69
N GLY A 239 31.71 -1.74 7.45
CA GLY A 239 32.76 -2.29 8.33
C GLY A 239 33.69 -1.24 8.93
N ARG A 240 33.68 -0.01 8.42
CA ARG A 240 34.52 1.11 8.90
C ARG A 240 33.90 1.86 10.06
N GLN A 241 34.73 2.50 10.89
CA GLN A 241 34.27 3.45 11.90
C GLN A 241 33.55 4.62 11.22
N THR A 242 32.44 5.07 11.81
CA THR A 242 31.67 6.24 11.36
C THR A 242 31.39 7.13 12.57
N SER A 243 31.37 8.45 12.36
CA SER A 243 31.40 9.42 13.46
C SER A 243 30.15 9.34 14.36
N GLU A 244 29.01 8.92 13.81
CA GLU A 244 27.78 8.73 14.58
C GLU A 244 27.91 7.69 15.68
N LEU A 245 28.74 6.66 15.49
CA LEU A 245 28.87 5.56 16.47
C LEU A 245 29.48 6.04 17.78
N ASN A 246 30.42 6.97 17.70
CA ASN A 246 31.06 7.56 18.88
C ASN A 246 30.04 8.32 19.73
N SER A 247 29.04 8.93 19.09
CA SER A 247 27.98 9.65 19.81
C SER A 247 26.89 8.70 20.31
N LEU A 248 26.46 7.75 19.47
CA LEU A 248 25.39 6.80 19.80
C LEU A 248 25.77 5.86 20.95
N SER A 249 27.05 5.44 21.03
CA SER A 249 27.53 4.56 22.10
C SER A 249 27.51 5.21 23.48
N LEU A 250 27.50 6.54 23.55
CA LEU A 250 27.42 7.30 24.80
C LEU A 250 25.99 7.51 25.30
N ILE A 251 24.98 7.17 24.50
CA ILE A 251 23.57 7.40 24.83
C ILE A 251 23.00 6.15 25.52
N PRO A 252 22.58 6.25 26.80
CA PRO A 252 21.94 5.15 27.49
C PRO A 252 20.69 4.68 26.75
N GLY A 253 20.54 3.36 26.62
CA GLY A 253 19.40 2.75 25.94
C GLY A 253 19.60 2.54 24.44
N ILE A 254 20.74 2.92 23.86
CA ILE A 254 21.10 2.55 22.48
C ILE A 254 22.11 1.40 22.49
N THR A 255 21.74 0.30 21.85
CA THR A 255 22.59 -0.87 21.59
C THR A 255 22.98 -0.87 20.11
N ILE A 256 24.28 -0.86 19.83
CA ILE A 256 24.81 -0.90 18.46
C ILE A 256 25.08 -2.36 18.07
N VAL A 257 24.56 -2.80 16.92
CA VAL A 257 24.78 -4.14 16.35
C VAL A 257 25.33 -4.00 14.93
N ARG A 258 26.60 -4.31 14.74
CA ARG A 258 27.24 -4.24 13.41
C ARG A 258 28.40 -5.21 13.33
N SER A 259 28.94 -5.37 12.14
CA SER A 259 30.20 -6.08 11.94
C SER A 259 31.39 -5.14 12.09
N ASP A 260 32.47 -5.70 12.62
CA ASP A 260 33.79 -5.08 12.61
C ASP A 260 34.62 -5.53 11.39
N LYS A 261 34.09 -6.45 10.56
CA LYS A 261 34.76 -6.92 9.35
C LYS A 261 34.58 -5.91 8.22
N GLU A 262 35.70 -5.35 7.74
CA GLU A 262 35.72 -4.51 6.56
C GLU A 262 35.87 -5.36 5.29
N LEU A 263 34.75 -5.58 4.60
CA LEU A 263 34.70 -6.39 3.37
C LEU A 263 34.87 -5.56 2.08
N GLY A 264 35.11 -4.26 2.20
CA GLY A 264 35.25 -3.33 1.07
C GLY A 264 33.94 -3.13 0.30
N TRP A 265 34.06 -2.83 -1.00
CA TRP A 265 32.92 -2.76 -1.92
C TRP A 265 32.53 -4.16 -2.38
N LEU A 266 31.22 -4.42 -2.42
CA LEU A 266 30.70 -5.69 -2.91
C LEU A 266 30.88 -5.80 -4.44
N HIS A 267 31.60 -6.83 -4.88
CA HIS A 267 31.67 -7.27 -6.26
C HIS A 267 30.75 -8.48 -6.43
N ARG A 268 29.69 -8.32 -7.21
CA ARG A 268 28.64 -9.35 -7.33
C ARG A 268 29.08 -10.59 -8.13
N ASP A 269 30.20 -10.49 -8.83
CA ASP A 269 30.77 -11.58 -9.62
C ASP A 269 31.78 -12.41 -8.80
N ASP A 270 32.01 -12.04 -7.53
CA ASP A 270 32.86 -12.75 -6.58
C ASP A 270 31.98 -13.49 -5.56
N ASP A 271 31.79 -14.79 -5.80
CA ASP A 271 30.96 -15.66 -4.96
C ASP A 271 31.48 -15.78 -3.52
N GLU A 272 32.80 -15.79 -3.33
CA GLU A 272 33.42 -15.89 -2.01
C GLU A 272 33.18 -14.61 -1.20
N GLN A 273 33.33 -13.44 -1.85
CA GLN A 273 33.01 -12.17 -1.23
C GLN A 273 31.50 -12.08 -0.91
N CYS A 274 30.63 -12.48 -1.82
CA CYS A 274 29.19 -12.49 -1.61
C CYS A 274 28.78 -13.38 -0.41
N GLU A 275 29.41 -14.54 -0.25
CA GLU A 275 29.19 -15.40 0.92
C GLU A 275 29.73 -14.77 2.21
N ALA A 276 30.90 -14.13 2.18
CA ALA A 276 31.43 -13.41 3.33
C ALA A 276 30.49 -12.28 3.79
N PHE A 277 29.91 -11.53 2.85
CA PHE A 277 28.85 -10.56 3.14
C PHE A 277 27.64 -11.27 3.76
N ARG A 278 27.14 -12.36 3.16
CA ARG A 278 25.98 -13.12 3.66
C ARG A 278 26.15 -13.58 5.10
N VAL A 279 27.30 -14.16 5.45
CA VAL A 279 27.62 -14.59 6.81
C VAL A 279 27.51 -13.41 7.77
N VAL A 280 28.19 -12.30 7.47
CA VAL A 280 28.20 -11.11 8.32
C VAL A 280 26.79 -10.54 8.53
N HIS A 281 25.99 -10.47 7.47
CA HIS A 281 24.65 -9.88 7.54
C HIS A 281 23.70 -10.77 8.32
N ASN A 282 23.86 -12.09 8.23
CA ASN A 282 23.08 -13.05 8.99
C ASN A 282 23.47 -13.09 10.48
N GLU A 283 24.76 -12.91 10.83
CA GLU A 283 25.21 -12.73 12.21
C GLU A 283 24.55 -11.49 12.86
N ILE A 284 24.44 -10.39 12.10
CA ILE A 284 23.72 -9.18 12.55
C ILE A 284 22.23 -9.48 12.78
N LEU A 285 21.57 -10.17 11.84
CA LEU A 285 20.16 -10.56 12.01
C LEU A 285 19.95 -11.48 13.22
N GLU A 286 20.87 -12.42 13.46
CA GLU A 286 20.87 -13.26 14.65
C GLU A 286 20.87 -12.44 15.91
N LYS A 287 21.81 -11.49 16.00
CA LYS A 287 21.95 -10.66 17.18
C LYS A 287 20.74 -9.76 17.42
N ILE A 288 20.19 -9.19 16.37
CA ILE A 288 18.93 -8.43 16.43
C ILE A 288 17.79 -9.33 16.94
N SER A 289 17.67 -10.55 16.41
CA SER A 289 16.62 -11.49 16.82
C SER A 289 16.71 -11.83 18.31
N GLU A 290 17.92 -12.07 18.83
CA GLU A 290 18.17 -12.33 20.25
C GLU A 290 17.70 -11.16 21.12
N LEU A 291 18.05 -9.91 20.75
CA LEU A 291 17.67 -8.71 21.49
C LEU A 291 16.15 -8.48 21.49
N ILE A 292 15.48 -8.75 20.36
CA ILE A 292 14.01 -8.68 20.27
C ILE A 292 13.38 -9.71 21.20
N GLN A 293 13.86 -10.96 21.19
CA GLN A 293 13.33 -12.04 22.04
C GLN A 293 13.56 -11.76 23.53
N ALA A 294 14.68 -11.13 23.89
CA ALA A 294 14.97 -10.70 25.25
C ALA A 294 14.12 -9.50 25.73
N GLY A 295 13.32 -8.87 24.85
CA GLY A 295 12.58 -7.65 25.20
C GLY A 295 13.49 -6.43 25.38
N GLU A 296 14.65 -6.44 24.72
CA GLU A 296 15.67 -5.38 24.76
C GLU A 296 15.58 -4.44 23.56
N CYS A 297 14.48 -4.47 22.81
CA CYS A 297 14.27 -3.66 21.61
C CYS A 297 12.83 -3.11 21.54
N ASP A 298 12.69 -1.79 21.73
CA ASP A 298 11.47 -1.04 21.43
C ASP A 298 11.51 -0.41 20.03
N VAL A 299 12.70 -0.04 19.56
CA VAL A 299 12.93 0.60 18.25
C VAL A 299 14.12 -0.06 17.58
N LEU A 300 13.89 -0.75 16.46
CA LEU A 300 14.92 -1.34 15.63
C LEU A 300 15.25 -0.43 14.45
N ILE A 301 16.51 -0.06 14.27
CA ILE A 301 17.00 0.66 13.10
C ILE A 301 17.93 -0.27 12.32
N MET A 302 17.59 -0.50 11.05
CA MET A 302 18.34 -1.29 10.08
C MET A 302 18.87 -0.34 9.00
N ASP A 303 20.01 0.27 9.29
CA ASP A 303 20.65 1.23 8.39
C ASP A 303 21.28 0.51 7.19
N GLU A 304 20.95 0.98 5.98
CA GLU A 304 21.43 0.47 4.70
C GLU A 304 21.03 -0.99 4.38
N ILE A 305 19.96 -1.48 5.02
CA ILE A 305 19.42 -2.85 4.83
C ILE A 305 18.87 -3.14 3.43
N THR A 306 18.50 -2.10 2.68
CA THR A 306 18.01 -2.25 1.30
C THR A 306 19.06 -2.86 0.37
N TYR A 307 20.34 -2.52 0.54
CA TYR A 307 21.42 -3.05 -0.30
C TYR A 307 21.62 -4.55 -0.16
N PRO A 308 21.87 -5.12 1.04
CA PRO A 308 22.10 -6.55 1.16
C PRO A 308 20.86 -7.36 0.76
N TYR A 309 19.66 -6.82 1.00
CA TYR A 309 18.42 -7.41 0.48
C TYR A 309 18.42 -7.44 -1.05
N ASN A 310 18.65 -6.30 -1.72
CA ASN A 310 18.66 -6.21 -3.17
C ASN A 310 19.77 -7.06 -3.82
N TYR A 311 20.93 -7.15 -3.18
CA TYR A 311 22.08 -7.90 -3.68
C TYR A 311 22.03 -9.39 -3.34
N GLY A 312 21.06 -9.85 -2.53
CA GLY A 312 20.93 -11.26 -2.16
C GLY A 312 22.04 -11.75 -1.23
N VAL A 313 22.70 -10.85 -0.49
CA VAL A 313 23.76 -11.15 0.48
C VAL A 313 23.26 -11.09 1.92
N ILE A 314 22.00 -11.47 2.11
CA ILE A 314 21.34 -11.64 3.42
C ILE A 314 20.22 -12.68 3.25
N ASP A 315 19.89 -13.40 4.31
CA ASP A 315 18.71 -14.27 4.30
C ASP A 315 17.42 -13.43 4.26
N LYS A 316 16.88 -13.28 3.04
CA LYS A 316 15.65 -12.52 2.79
C LYS A 316 14.46 -13.05 3.59
N LYS A 317 14.29 -14.37 3.61
CA LYS A 317 13.14 -15.00 4.25
C LYS A 317 13.16 -14.72 5.75
N ARG A 318 14.33 -14.86 6.36
CA ARG A 318 14.52 -14.55 7.78
C ARG A 318 14.26 -13.07 8.11
N LEU A 319 14.75 -12.15 7.27
CA LEU A 319 14.50 -10.72 7.45
C LEU A 319 12.99 -10.40 7.34
N GLU A 320 12.32 -10.95 6.33
CA GLU A 320 10.89 -10.77 6.12
C GLU A 320 10.07 -11.32 7.29
N GLU A 321 10.39 -12.53 7.76
CA GLU A 321 9.75 -13.14 8.94
C GLU A 321 9.95 -12.29 10.20
N LEU A 322 11.12 -11.67 10.38
CA LEU A 322 11.38 -10.74 11.48
C LEU A 322 10.50 -9.50 11.41
N ILE A 323 10.35 -8.91 10.22
CA ILE A 323 9.52 -7.72 10.00
C ILE A 323 8.03 -8.06 10.22
N ASP A 324 7.57 -9.17 9.66
CA ASP A 324 6.17 -9.59 9.68
C ASP A 324 5.73 -10.04 11.09
N ASN A 325 6.64 -10.66 11.86
CA ASN A 325 6.37 -11.15 13.22
C ASN A 325 6.89 -10.23 14.33
N LYS A 326 7.20 -8.97 14.02
CA LYS A 326 7.71 -8.01 15.01
C LYS A 326 6.76 -7.86 16.21
N PRO A 327 7.26 -7.64 17.44
CA PRO A 327 6.41 -7.35 18.58
C PRO A 327 5.47 -6.16 18.32
N SER A 328 4.23 -6.25 18.82
CA SER A 328 3.15 -5.34 18.45
C SER A 328 3.44 -3.85 18.72
N GLY A 329 4.24 -3.53 19.74
CA GLY A 329 4.62 -2.17 20.11
C GLY A 329 5.99 -1.72 19.61
N MET A 330 6.72 -2.57 18.89
CA MET A 330 8.07 -2.27 18.41
C MET A 330 8.04 -1.48 17.10
N GLU A 331 8.83 -0.42 17.00
CA GLU A 331 9.04 0.35 15.76
C GLU A 331 10.19 -0.29 14.96
N ILE A 332 10.09 -0.28 13.64
CA ILE A 332 11.20 -0.66 12.75
C ILE A 332 11.50 0.50 11.81
N VAL A 333 12.78 0.79 11.59
CA VAL A 333 13.26 1.79 10.63
C VAL A 333 14.23 1.12 9.68
N MET A 334 13.96 1.21 8.38
CA MET A 334 14.81 0.70 7.32
C MET A 334 15.33 1.86 6.49
N THR A 335 16.60 1.82 6.12
CA THR A 335 17.20 2.86 5.26
C THR A 335 17.91 2.29 4.05
N GLY A 336 18.07 3.16 3.06
CA GLY A 336 18.96 2.97 1.92
C GLY A 336 18.25 3.16 0.59
N ARG A 337 18.99 3.04 -0.51
CA ARG A 337 18.49 3.37 -1.85
C ARG A 337 17.75 2.20 -2.48
N ASN A 338 16.92 2.49 -3.48
CA ASN A 338 16.23 1.50 -4.30
C ASN A 338 15.53 0.41 -3.47
N ALA A 339 14.76 0.80 -2.45
CA ALA A 339 14.08 -0.17 -1.61
C ALA A 339 13.18 -1.09 -2.45
N ASP A 340 13.30 -2.40 -2.23
CA ASP A 340 12.47 -3.41 -2.89
C ASP A 340 10.99 -3.22 -2.54
N GLU A 341 10.10 -3.55 -3.48
CA GLU A 341 8.65 -3.44 -3.31
C GLU A 341 8.17 -4.21 -2.07
N LEU A 342 8.76 -5.37 -1.78
CA LEU A 342 8.40 -6.18 -0.62
C LEU A 342 8.71 -5.49 0.72
N LEU A 343 9.75 -4.65 0.78
CA LEU A 343 10.07 -3.85 1.96
C LEU A 343 9.19 -2.60 2.02
N ALA A 344 8.88 -2.00 0.86
CA ALA A 344 8.01 -0.84 0.76
C ALA A 344 6.56 -1.16 1.18
N ASP A 345 6.01 -2.28 0.72
CA ASP A 345 4.65 -2.74 1.04
C ASP A 345 4.47 -3.04 2.54
N ARG A 346 5.56 -3.37 3.24
CA ARG A 346 5.56 -3.59 4.69
C ARG A 346 5.62 -2.28 5.48
N ALA A 347 6.11 -1.19 4.90
CA ALA A 347 6.25 0.09 5.59
C ALA A 347 4.91 0.80 5.83
N ASP A 348 4.74 1.37 7.02
CA ASP A 348 3.63 2.29 7.33
C ASP A 348 4.02 3.75 6.99
N TYR A 349 5.31 4.08 7.00
CA TYR A 349 5.85 5.35 6.54
C TYR A 349 6.88 5.14 5.45
N ILE A 350 6.74 5.83 4.33
CA ILE A 350 7.78 5.91 3.30
C ILE A 350 8.17 7.38 3.13
N THR A 351 9.43 7.70 3.39
CA THR A 351 10.01 9.01 3.07
C THR A 351 11.01 8.82 1.94
N TYR A 352 10.74 9.48 0.81
CA TYR A 352 11.65 9.55 -0.31
C TYR A 352 12.49 10.82 -0.21
N MET A 353 13.79 10.67 0.00
CA MET A 353 14.74 11.78 -0.01
C MET A 353 15.20 12.02 -1.43
N GLU A 354 14.67 13.06 -2.05
CA GLU A 354 15.04 13.46 -3.40
C GLU A 354 16.36 14.26 -3.41
N LYS A 355 17.27 13.93 -4.34
CA LYS A 355 18.50 14.69 -4.54
C LYS A 355 18.24 15.93 -5.40
N ILE A 356 17.73 17.00 -4.80
CA ILE A 356 17.53 18.29 -5.50
C ILE A 356 18.88 18.93 -5.86
N ARG A 357 19.87 18.83 -4.97
CA ARG A 357 21.25 19.30 -5.18
C ARG A 357 22.20 18.61 -4.21
N HIS A 358 23.40 18.24 -4.67
CA HIS A 358 24.43 17.67 -3.80
C HIS A 358 25.80 18.32 -4.05
N PRO A 359 26.63 18.59 -3.01
CA PRO A 359 27.99 19.12 -3.19
C PRO A 359 28.88 18.28 -4.11
N TYR A 360 28.68 16.96 -4.09
CA TYR A 360 29.36 16.03 -5.00
C TYR A 360 29.11 16.34 -6.49
N ASP A 361 27.94 16.88 -6.85
CA ASP A 361 27.65 17.30 -8.24
C ASP A 361 28.59 18.46 -8.69
N LYS A 362 29.30 19.09 -7.75
CA LYS A 362 30.32 20.12 -7.98
C LYS A 362 31.75 19.61 -7.77
N GLY A 363 31.94 18.30 -7.65
CA GLY A 363 33.25 17.69 -7.38
C GLY A 363 33.76 17.86 -5.95
N ILE A 364 32.89 18.24 -5.00
CA ILE A 364 33.27 18.34 -3.59
C ILE A 364 33.19 16.95 -2.96
N GLU A 365 34.32 16.47 -2.43
CA GLU A 365 34.43 15.18 -1.76
C GLU A 365 33.74 15.15 -0.38
N ALA A 366 33.60 13.95 0.18
CA ALA A 366 32.99 13.75 1.49
C ALA A 366 33.85 14.37 2.61
N ARG A 367 33.21 15.01 3.58
CA ARG A 367 33.87 15.71 4.69
C ARG A 367 33.54 15.05 6.02
N GLU A 368 34.56 14.88 6.85
CA GLU A 368 34.45 14.37 8.21
C GLU A 368 33.47 15.21 9.05
N GLY A 369 32.61 14.54 9.80
CA GLY A 369 31.57 15.16 10.64
C GLY A 369 30.36 15.67 9.88
N ILE A 370 30.36 15.62 8.53
CA ILE A 370 29.23 16.05 7.70
C ILE A 370 28.68 14.91 6.84
N GLU A 371 29.56 14.17 6.15
CA GLU A 371 29.20 13.02 5.33
C GLU A 371 29.53 11.66 5.98
N TYR A 372 30.54 11.60 6.86
CA TYR A 372 30.94 10.40 7.60
C TYR A 372 31.52 10.73 8.98
#